data_AF-A0A945SRF4-F1
#
_entry.id   AF-A0A945SRF4-F1
#
_cell.length_a   1.000
_cell.length_b   1.000
_cell.length_c   1.000
_cell.angle_alpha   90.00
_cell.angle_beta   90.00
_cell.angle_gamma   90.00
#
_symmetry.space_group_name_H-M   'P 1'
#
loop_
_entity.id
_entity.type
_entity.pdbx_description
1 polymer ?
#
loop_
_entity_poly.entity_id
_entity_poly.type
_entity_poly.pdbx_seq_one_letter_code
_entity_poly.pdbx_strand_id
1 'polypeptide(L)' 'MTVSDDFIRRLPKAELHLHIEGSFEPELMFEIARRNGVDLPYATVDDLKAAYDFADLQAFLD' A
#
# COMPACT_ATOMS: atom_id res chain seq x y z
N MET A 1 -22.30 -8.51 -23.03
CA MET A 1 -21.71 -9.59 -22.22
C MET A 1 -20.90 -8.93 -21.13
N THR A 2 -21.38 -8.94 -19.88
CA THR A 2 -20.67 -8.36 -18.74
C THR A 2 -19.86 -9.47 -18.07
N VAL A 3 -18.57 -9.23 -17.89
CA VAL A 3 -17.70 -10.11 -17.11
C VAL A 3 -17.91 -9.81 -15.63
N SER A 4 -17.99 -10.84 -14.77
CA SER A 4 -18.12 -10.66 -13.32
C SER A 4 -16.77 -10.49 -12.63
N ASP A 5 -16.75 -9.76 -11.51
CA ASP A 5 -15.56 -9.61 -10.67
C ASP A 5 -15.00 -10.95 -10.18
N ASP A 6 -15.88 -11.90 -9.84
CA ASP A 6 -15.47 -13.25 -9.41
C ASP A 6 -14.69 -13.97 -10.53
N PHE A 7 -15.16 -13.86 -11.77
CA PHE A 7 -14.47 -14.41 -12.92
C PHE A 7 -13.08 -13.77 -13.08
N ILE A 8 -12.96 -12.44 -13.01
CA ILE A 8 -11.69 -11.71 -13.14
C ILE A 8 -10.71 -12.13 -12.03
N ARG A 9 -11.16 -12.20 -10.77
CA ARG A 9 -10.31 -12.56 -9.62
C ARG A 9 -9.75 -13.97 -9.72
N ARG A 10 -10.52 -14.92 -10.24
CA ARG A 10 -10.13 -16.34 -10.37
C ARG A 10 -9.17 -16.66 -11.52
N LEU A 11 -8.95 -15.74 -12.45
CA LEU A 11 -7.98 -15.96 -13.52
C LEU A 11 -6.57 -16.14 -12.90
N PRO A 12 -5.77 -17.13 -13.35
CA PRO A 12 -4.35 -17.18 -13.02
C PRO A 12 -3.64 -16.00 -13.68
N LYS A 13 -2.79 -15.30 -12.92
CA LYS A 13 -2.10 -14.08 -13.37
C LYS A 13 -0.63 -14.15 -12.99
N ALA A 14 0.22 -13.56 -13.83
CA ALA A 14 1.58 -13.20 -13.45
C ALA A 14 1.64 -11.67 -13.34
N GLU A 15 2.23 -11.18 -12.24
CA GLU A 15 2.52 -9.77 -12.05
C GLU A 15 4.00 -9.54 -12.36
N LEU A 16 4.26 -8.75 -13.41
CA LEU A 16 5.62 -8.61 -13.96
C LEU A 16 6.32 -7.33 -13.52
N HIS A 17 5.57 -6.40 -12.91
CA HIS A 17 6.08 -5.14 -12.39
C HIS A 17 5.37 -4.84 -11.08
N LEU A 18 6.08 -5.08 -9.98
CA LEU A 18 5.69 -4.74 -8.63
C LEU A 18 6.93 -4.28 -7.87
N HIS A 19 6.79 -3.22 -7.08
CA HIS A 19 7.78 -2.85 -6.09
C HIS A 19 7.35 -3.46 -4.76
N ILE A 20 8.21 -4.26 -4.11
CA ILE A 20 7.87 -4.91 -2.85
C ILE A 20 7.62 -3.83 -1.78
N GLU A 21 8.44 -2.79 -1.79
CA GLU A 21 8.33 -1.61 -0.93
C GLU A 21 7.00 -0.88 -1.15
N GLY A 22 6.50 -0.86 -2.38
CA GLY A 22 5.19 -0.28 -2.73
C GLY A 22 3.99 -1.13 -2.31
N SER A 23 4.21 -2.36 -1.84
CA SER A 23 3.17 -3.24 -1.28
C SER A 23 3.05 -3.14 0.24
N PHE A 24 3.75 -2.15 0.85
CA PHE A 24 3.81 -2.02 2.29
C PHE A 24 2.57 -1.31 2.84
N GLU A 25 1.62 -2.10 3.34
CA GLU A 25 0.36 -1.59 3.89
C GLU A 25 0.58 -0.75 5.16
N PRO A 26 -0.15 0.36 5.35
CA PRO A 26 -0.08 1.22 6.54
C PRO A 26 -0.15 0.46 7.87
N GLU A 27 -1.05 -0.51 8.01
CA GLU A 27 -1.19 -1.33 9.21
C GLU A 27 0.09 -2.13 9.51
N LEU A 28 0.70 -2.70 8.48
CA LEU A 28 1.94 -3.47 8.61
C LEU A 28 3.12 -2.53 8.94
N MET A 29 3.15 -1.32 8.38
CA MET A 29 4.14 -0.30 8.73
C MET A 29 4.12 0.00 10.24
N PHE A 30 2.93 0.22 10.82
CA PHE A 30 2.79 0.43 12.28
C PHE A 30 3.17 -0.81 13.09
N GLU A 31 2.84 -2.01 12.63
CA GLU A 31 3.26 -3.26 13.30
C GLU A 31 4.80 -3.39 13.35
N ILE A 32 5.46 -3.21 12.21
CA ILE A 32 6.92 -3.32 12.09
C ILE A 32 7.62 -2.20 12.86
N ALA A 33 7.11 -0.96 12.82
CA ALA A 33 7.65 0.16 13.57
C ALA A 33 7.61 -0.12 15.08
N ARG A 34 6.46 -0.59 15.61
CA ARG A 34 6.33 -1.00 17.02
C ARG A 34 7.29 -2.12 17.38
N ARG A 35 7.38 -3.16 16.53
CA ARG A 35 8.30 -4.29 16.75
C ARG A 35 9.75 -3.84 16.86
N ASN A 36 10.14 -2.84 16.06
CA ASN A 36 11.52 -2.38 15.97
C ASN A 36 11.82 -1.16 16.87
N GLY A 37 10.83 -0.63 17.60
CA GLY A 37 11.01 0.56 18.44
C GLY A 37 11.28 1.84 17.65
N VAL A 38 10.68 1.98 16.46
CA VAL A 38 10.81 3.16 15.59
C VAL A 38 9.55 4.01 15.70
N ASP A 39 9.73 5.30 15.94
CA ASP A 39 8.62 6.28 15.91
C ASP A 39 8.30 6.67 14.47
N LEU A 40 7.02 6.60 14.11
CA LEU A 40 6.52 7.04 12.81
C LEU A 40 6.12 8.52 12.86
N PRO A 41 6.27 9.28 11.76
CA PRO A 41 5.79 10.67 11.68
C PRO A 41 4.26 10.80 11.55
N TYR A 42 3.52 9.72 11.82
CA TYR A 42 2.06 9.64 11.75
C TYR A 42 1.53 9.09 13.08
N ALA A 43 0.50 9.72 13.63
CA ALA A 43 -0.07 9.31 14.91
C ALA A 43 -0.96 8.06 14.77
N THR A 44 -1.65 7.92 13.65
CA THR A 44 -2.57 6.81 13.37
C THR A 44 -2.41 6.25 11.97
N VAL A 45 -2.95 5.05 11.76
CA VAL A 45 -3.05 4.43 10.42
C VAL A 45 -3.89 5.31 9.48
N ASP A 46 -4.94 5.95 9.98
CA ASP A 46 -5.79 6.81 9.18
C ASP A 46 -5.06 8.08 8.73
N ASP A 47 -4.19 8.66 9.58
CA ASP A 47 -3.35 9.80 9.20
C ASP A 47 -2.37 9.42 8.08
N LEU A 48 -1.78 8.22 8.15
CA LEU A 48 -0.88 7.72 7.11
C LEU A 48 -1.64 7.44 5.79
N LYS A 49 -2.84 6.85 5.86
CA LYS A 49 -3.68 6.64 4.67
C LYS A 49 -4.10 7.96 4.03
N ALA A 50 -4.38 8.98 4.83
CA ALA A 50 -4.70 10.31 4.33
C ALA A 50 -3.51 10.98 3.61
N ALA A 51 -2.27 10.57 3.92
CA ALA A 51 -1.07 11.05 3.21
C ALA A 51 -0.90 10.42 1.81
N TYR A 52 -1.66 9.38 1.45
CA TYR A 52 -1.61 8.76 0.12
C TYR A 52 -2.40 9.58 -0.92
N ASP A 53 -2.11 10.88 -0.99
CA ASP A 53 -2.64 11.85 -1.94
C ASP A 53 -1.47 12.56 -2.64
N PHE A 54 -1.12 12.05 -3.82
CA PHE A 54 0.12 12.42 -4.52
C PHE A 54 -0.16 13.27 -5.75
N ALA A 55 0.49 14.43 -5.85
CA ALA A 55 0.34 15.34 -6.98
C ALA A 55 1.14 14.91 -8.22
N ASP A 56 2.26 14.20 -8.02
CA ASP A 56 3.14 13.70 -9.05
C ASP A 56 3.97 12.50 -8.54
N LEU A 57 4.88 12.01 -9.38
CA LEU A 57 5.76 10.90 -9.03
C LEU A 57 6.72 11.23 -7.88
N GLN A 58 7.23 12.47 -7.82
CA GLN A 58 8.18 12.82 -6.76
C GLN A 58 7.46 12.86 -5.41
N ALA A 59 6.26 13.43 -5.37
CA ALA A 59 5.41 13.44 -4.18
C ALA A 59 5.05 12.03 -3.67
N PHE A 60 4.99 11.02 -4.56
CA PHE A 60 4.81 9.62 -4.17
C PHE A 60 6.10 8.98 -3.60
N LEU A 61 7.26 9.39 -4.11
CA LEU A 61 8.56 8.83 -3.70
C LEU A 61 9.10 9.44 -2.40
N ASP A 62 8.65 10.65 -2.06
CA ASP A 62 8.99 11.39 -0.83
C ASP A 62 8.10 10.97 0.36
#